data_AF-A0A6L7YKA4-F1
#
_entry.id   AF-A0A6L7YKA4-F1
#
_cell.length_a   1.000
_cell.length_b   1.000
_cell.length_c   1.000
_cell.angle_alpha   90.00
_cell.angle_beta   90.00
_cell.angle_gamma   90.00
#
_symmetry.space_group_name_H-M   'P 1'
#
loop_
_entity.id
_entity.type
_entity.pdbx_description
1 polymer ?
#
loop_
_entity_poly.entity_id
_entity_poly.type
_entity_poly.pdbx_seq_one_letter_code
_entity_poly.pdbx_strand_id
1 'polypeptide(L)'
;MDRTNSVPVIKSIHIAPVKSLALMDSESVQVGFQGIEEDRRFLVQNDAGAMITQRQIGRLAQVSADYCPTSDILRLVFPDGESVCGTPE
;
A
#
# COMPACT_ATOMS: atom_id res chain seq x y z
N MET A 1 37.99 14.83 -15.39
CA MET A 1 37.11 13.98 -14.57
C MET A 1 35.78 14.71 -14.49
N ASP A 2 34.94 14.47 -15.50
CA ASP A 2 33.70 15.23 -15.72
C ASP A 2 32.59 14.58 -14.90
N ARG A 3 32.13 15.26 -13.84
CA ARG A 3 30.97 14.82 -13.08
C ARG A 3 29.75 15.38 -13.80
N THR A 4 29.27 14.65 -14.80
CA THR A 4 27.98 14.93 -15.45
C THR A 4 26.91 15.12 -14.38
N ASN A 5 26.32 16.30 -14.35
CA ASN A 5 25.27 16.70 -13.44
C ASN A 5 23.95 16.00 -13.86
N SER A 6 23.86 14.68 -13.67
CA SER A 6 22.68 13.90 -14.07
C SER A 6 21.53 14.14 -13.09
N VAL A 7 20.39 14.60 -13.62
CA VAL A 7 19.16 14.70 -12.83
C VAL A 7 18.64 13.28 -12.58
N PRO A 8 18.37 12.88 -11.33
CA PRO A 8 17.78 11.58 -11.05
C PRO A 8 16.37 11.50 -11.66
N VAL A 9 16.07 10.37 -12.28
CA VAL A 9 14.74 10.07 -12.82
C VAL A 9 14.08 8.97 -11.98
N ILE A 10 12.77 9.08 -11.80
CA ILE A 10 11.99 8.07 -11.09
C ILE A 10 11.88 6.83 -11.99
N LYS A 11 12.29 5.67 -11.47
CA LYS A 11 12.22 4.39 -12.20
C LYS A 11 10.87 3.69 -12.00
N SER A 12 10.34 3.75 -10.78
CA SER A 12 9.07 3.16 -10.39
C SER A 12 8.52 3.88 -9.16
N ILE A 13 7.21 3.81 -8.99
CA ILE A 13 6.50 4.29 -7.80
C ILE A 13 5.69 3.12 -7.27
N HIS A 14 5.77 2.92 -5.96
CA HIS A 14 5.03 1.86 -5.28
C HIS A 14 4.27 2.44 -4.10
N ILE A 15 3.03 1.98 -3.91
CA ILE A 15 2.18 2.33 -2.78
C ILE A 15 1.67 1.07 -2.09
N ALA A 16 1.25 1.18 -0.84
CA ALA A 16 0.48 0.13 -0.17
C ALA A 16 -0.71 0.75 0.55
N PRO A 17 -1.94 0.66 0.02
CA PRO A 17 -3.13 1.24 0.66
C PRO A 17 -3.34 0.78 2.10
N VAL A 18 -2.97 -0.48 2.39
CA VAL A 18 -2.99 -1.06 3.73
C VAL A 18 -1.56 -1.29 4.21
N LYS A 19 -1.23 -0.76 5.38
CA LYS A 19 0.08 -0.93 6.01
C LYS A 19 0.44 -2.42 6.15
N SER A 20 1.68 -2.76 5.81
CA SER A 20 2.27 -4.11 5.90
C SER A 20 1.84 -5.10 4.82
N LEU A 21 0.95 -4.70 3.90
CA LEU A 21 0.53 -5.53 2.78
C LEU A 21 1.46 -5.36 1.57
N ALA A 22 1.19 -6.11 0.49
CA ALA A 22 1.96 -6.05 -0.74
C ALA A 22 1.97 -4.63 -1.33
N LEU A 23 3.11 -4.27 -1.94
CA LEU A 23 3.23 -3.05 -2.73
C LEU A 23 2.50 -3.21 -4.06
N MET A 24 1.87 -2.14 -4.50
CA MET A 24 1.27 -2.00 -5.83
C MET A 24 2.12 -1.06 -6.67
N ASP A 25 2.28 -1.38 -7.96
CA ASP A 25 2.87 -0.46 -8.93
C ASP A 25 1.90 0.68 -9.24
N SER A 26 2.45 1.89 -9.36
CA SER A 26 1.71 3.06 -9.82
C SER A 26 2.50 3.82 -10.86
N GLU A 27 1.83 4.24 -11.94
CA GLU A 27 2.43 5.07 -12.99
C GLU A 27 2.57 6.54 -12.55
N SER A 28 1.66 7.01 -11.70
CA SER A 28 1.64 8.39 -11.21
C SER A 28 0.95 8.47 -9.86
N VAL A 29 1.38 9.41 -9.02
CA VAL A 29 0.80 9.63 -7.70
C VAL A 29 0.69 11.12 -7.41
N GLN A 30 -0.26 11.47 -6.55
CA GLN A 30 -0.31 12.80 -5.94
C GLN A 30 0.52 12.79 -4.66
N VAL A 31 1.36 13.81 -4.49
CA VAL A 31 2.21 13.97 -3.30
C VAL A 31 1.69 15.15 -2.49
N GLY A 32 1.11 14.86 -1.33
CA GLY A 32 0.65 15.84 -0.36
C GLY A 32 1.59 16.01 0.82
N PHE A 33 1.20 16.84 1.79
CA PHE A 33 1.99 17.11 2.99
C PHE A 33 2.25 15.87 3.86
N GLN A 34 1.37 14.88 3.79
CA GLN A 34 1.48 13.61 4.55
C GLN A 34 2.17 12.49 3.77
N GLY A 35 2.64 12.77 2.55
CA GLY A 35 3.22 11.78 1.65
C GLY A 35 2.37 11.54 0.41
N ILE A 36 2.55 10.39 -0.22
CA ILE A 36 1.75 9.97 -1.38
C ILE A 36 0.30 9.74 -0.92
N GLU A 37 -0.66 10.34 -1.62
CA GLU A 37 -2.08 10.07 -1.37
C GLU A 37 -2.37 8.57 -1.48
N GLU A 38 -3.26 8.08 -0.60
CA GLU A 38 -3.61 6.65 -0.45
C GLU A 38 -2.49 5.73 0.08
N ASP A 39 -1.22 6.14 0.14
CA ASP A 39 -0.18 5.30 0.74
C ASP A 39 -0.44 5.13 2.24
N ARG A 40 -0.65 3.89 2.67
CA ARG A 40 -0.91 3.46 4.06
C ARG A 40 -2.11 4.15 4.69
N ARG A 41 -3.17 4.39 3.92
CA ARG A 41 -4.44 4.91 4.42
C ARG A 41 -5.08 4.02 5.50
N PHE A 42 -4.85 2.71 5.42
CA PHE A 42 -5.40 1.73 6.35
C PHE A 42 -4.31 0.96 7.08
N LEU A 43 -4.70 0.33 8.19
CA LEU A 43 -3.88 -0.61 8.94
C LEU A 43 -4.74 -1.80 9.37
N VAL A 44 -4.10 -2.92 9.69
CA VAL A 44 -4.79 -4.09 10.23
C VAL A 44 -4.67 -4.05 11.75
N GLN A 45 -5.78 -4.22 12.46
CA GLN A 45 -5.83 -4.41 13.91
C GLN A 45 -6.31 -5.81 14.26
N ASN A 46 -5.91 -6.29 15.42
CA ASN A 46 -6.57 -7.42 16.07
C ASN A 46 -7.78 -6.96 16.89
N ASP A 47 -8.51 -7.90 17.47
CA ASP A 47 -9.70 -7.63 18.30
C ASP A 47 -9.42 -6.78 19.54
N ALA A 48 -8.15 -6.65 19.95
CA ALA A 48 -7.73 -5.78 21.05
C ALA A 48 -7.37 -4.35 20.59
N GLY A 49 -7.58 -4.02 19.30
CA GLY A 49 -7.20 -2.74 18.69
C GLY A 49 -5.70 -2.57 18.46
N ALA A 50 -4.90 -3.63 18.69
CA ALA A 50 -3.47 -3.57 18.48
C ALA A 50 -3.12 -3.76 17.01
N MET A 51 -2.27 -2.88 16.49
CA MET A 51 -1.81 -2.94 15.10
C MET A 51 -1.00 -4.21 14.83
N ILE A 52 -1.38 -4.92 13.77
CA ILE A 52 -0.63 -6.05 13.22
C ILE A 52 0.31 -5.54 12.13
N THR A 53 1.56 -6.01 12.16
CA THR A 53 2.60 -5.58 11.22
C THR A 53 3.34 -6.73 10.55
N GLN A 54 3.97 -6.43 9.41
CA GLN A 54 4.80 -7.40 8.66
C GLN A 54 5.93 -8.00 9.51
N ARG A 55 6.47 -7.24 10.48
CA ARG A 55 7.53 -7.73 11.41
C ARG A 55 7.05 -8.87 12.30
N GLN A 56 5.76 -8.90 12.61
CA GLN A 56 5.13 -9.98 13.38
C GLN A 56 4.65 -11.11 12.47
N ILE A 57 4.06 -10.76 11.31
CA ILE A 57 3.50 -11.72 10.36
C ILE A 57 4.01 -11.39 8.95
N GLY A 58 5.12 -12.01 8.57
CA GLY A 58 5.76 -11.76 7.27
C GLY A 58 4.87 -12.07 6.05
N ARG A 59 3.91 -12.99 6.20
CA ARG A 59 2.95 -13.37 5.15
C ARG A 59 2.01 -12.24 4.73
N LEU A 60 1.86 -11.19 5.55
CA LEU A 60 1.05 -10.01 5.18
C LEU A 60 1.53 -9.38 3.87
N ALA A 61 2.84 -9.41 3.59
CA ALA A 61 3.41 -8.87 2.36
C ALA A 61 2.98 -9.62 1.08
N GLN A 62 2.24 -10.74 1.20
CA GLN A 62 1.71 -11.51 0.07
C GLN A 62 0.23 -11.20 -0.23
N VAL A 63 -0.43 -10.40 0.62
CA VAL A 63 -1.83 -9.99 0.41
C VAL A 63 -1.81 -8.67 -0.36
N SER A 64 -2.50 -8.62 -1.49
CA SER A 64 -2.67 -7.37 -2.26
C SER A 64 -3.91 -6.63 -1.78
N ALA A 65 -3.83 -5.30 -1.78
CA ALA A 65 -4.96 -4.42 -1.51
C ALA A 65 -5.24 -3.58 -2.74
N ASP A 66 -6.51 -3.26 -2.99
CA ASP A 66 -6.92 -2.26 -3.98
C ASP A 66 -8.05 -1.44 -3.35
N TYR A 67 -7.92 -0.12 -3.33
CA TYR A 67 -8.87 0.77 -2.66
C TYR A 67 -9.40 1.81 -3.64
N CYS A 68 -10.73 1.94 -3.69
CA CYS A 68 -11.42 2.95 -4.48
C CYS A 68 -11.98 4.04 -3.57
N PRO A 69 -11.40 5.26 -3.56
CA PRO A 69 -11.87 6.37 -2.73
C PRO A 69 -13.31 6.81 -3.04
N THR A 70 -13.76 6.65 -4.30
CA THR A 70 -15.09 7.10 -4.72
C THR A 70 -16.21 6.20 -4.19
N SER A 71 -15.98 4.89 -4.13
CA SER A 71 -16.96 3.93 -3.59
C SER A 71 -16.70 3.55 -2.13
N ASP A 72 -15.56 3.98 -1.58
CA ASP A 72 -15.05 3.58 -0.27
C ASP A 72 -15.01 2.07 -0.06
N ILE A 73 -14.56 1.36 -1.11
CA ILE A 73 -14.40 -0.11 -1.08
C ILE A 73 -12.92 -0.46 -1.10
N LEU A 74 -12.53 -1.27 -0.14
CA LEU A 74 -11.25 -1.96 -0.08
C LEU A 74 -11.43 -3.42 -0.51
N ARG A 75 -10.67 -3.85 -1.50
CA ARG A 75 -10.55 -5.25 -1.92
C ARG A 75 -9.21 -5.80 -1.47
N LEU A 76 -9.23 -6.92 -0.77
CA LEU A 76 -8.06 -7.71 -0.40
C LEU A 76 -8.01 -8.98 -1.25
N VAL A 77 -6.85 -9.34 -1.76
CA VAL A 77 -6.61 -10.58 -2.52
C VAL A 77 -5.53 -11.38 -1.81
N PHE A 78 -5.85 -12.63 -1.48
CA PHE A 78 -4.98 -13.56 -0.78
C PHE A 78 -4.13 -14.37 -1.76
N PRO A 79 -3.03 -15.00 -1.30
CA PRO A 79 -2.11 -15.74 -2.17
C PRO A 79 -2.73 -16.94 -2.90
N ASP A 80 -3.84 -17.47 -2.39
CA ASP A 80 -4.63 -18.55 -3.01
C ASP A 80 -5.62 -18.02 -4.07
N GLY A 81 -5.69 -16.71 -4.26
CA GLY A 81 -6.61 -16.05 -5.19
C GLY A 81 -7.97 -15.73 -4.60
N GLU A 82 -8.26 -16.13 -3.35
CA GLU A 82 -9.48 -15.68 -2.67
C GLU A 82 -9.45 -14.16 -2.48
N SER A 83 -10.63 -13.54 -2.48
CA SER A 83 -10.72 -12.10 -2.26
C SER A 83 -11.92 -11.71 -1.42
N VAL A 84 -11.72 -10.68 -0.60
CA VAL A 84 -12.76 -10.07 0.22
C VAL A 84 -12.86 -8.60 -0.15
N CYS A 85 -14.07 -8.10 -0.31
CA CYS A 85 -14.35 -6.68 -0.57
C CYS A 85 -15.26 -6.13 0.52
N GLY A 86 -15.01 -4.91 0.96
CA GLY A 86 -15.88 -4.23 1.91
C GLY A 86 -15.48 -2.79 2.16
N THR A 87 -16.29 -2.08 2.93
CA THR A 87 -15.92 -0.77 3.46
C THR A 87 -15.00 -0.97 4.67
N PRO A 88 -13.84 -0.30 4.72
CA PRO A 88 -12.94 -0.36 5.87
C PRO A 88 -13.55 0.37 7.09
N GLU A 89 -13.36 -0.17 8.29
CA GLU A 89 -13.83 0.38 9.58
C GLU A 89 -12.71 1.05 10.39
#